data_AF-A0A1X0R8W1-F1
#
_entry.id   AF-A0A1X0R8W1-F1
#
_cell.length_a   1.000
_cell.length_b   1.000
_cell.length_c   1.000
_cell.angle_alpha   90.00
_cell.angle_beta   90.00
_cell.angle_gamma   90.00
#
_symmetry.space_group_name_H-M   'P 1'
#
loop_
_entity.id
_entity.type
_entity.pdbx_description
1 polymer ?
#
loop_
_entity_poly.entity_id
_entity_poly.type
_entity_poly.pdbx_seq_one_letter_code
_entity_poly.pdbx_strand_id
1 'polypeptide(L)'
;MKLWPAVIEQLSAKEPQVRKGTAWVCGTAVQNNPKAQKAFLSHGGLEPLLRLLDTDQDNEVRSKALYAISGLLKHNAEALAAFEPLDGFNVLRRILHHENPTMVRKVIFLYNSLMIDNESLAARLVHDHTLEDLEGILKTYTTERDDEDMVEKTLRTIHTMIQKSQKTPSDELRKTCQAAKDKYGADNLNLVESEWKDLL
;
A
#
# COMPACT_ATOMS: atom_id res chain seq x y z
N MET A 1 -15.40 -25.57 2.37
CA MET A 1 -14.31 -25.79 3.35
C MET A 1 -14.65 -25.00 4.62
N LYS A 2 -14.72 -25.65 5.79
CA LYS A 2 -15.12 -25.05 7.08
C LYS A 2 -13.96 -24.46 7.91
N LEU A 3 -12.79 -24.27 7.31
CA LEU A 3 -11.57 -23.89 8.06
C LEU A 3 -11.47 -22.39 8.34
N TRP A 4 -12.05 -21.54 7.48
CA TRP A 4 -11.90 -20.09 7.60
C TRP A 4 -12.32 -19.51 8.95
N PRO A 5 -13.49 -19.85 9.53
CA PRO A 5 -13.88 -19.32 10.83
C PRO A 5 -12.84 -19.58 11.92
N ALA A 6 -12.37 -20.84 12.04
CA ALA A 6 -11.38 -21.22 13.04
C ALA A 6 -10.03 -20.55 12.82
N VAL A 7 -9.60 -20.39 11.57
CA VAL A 7 -8.34 -19.69 11.24
C VAL A 7 -8.46 -18.20 11.54
N ILE A 8 -9.57 -17.55 11.15
CA ILE A 8 -9.80 -16.12 11.39
C ILE A 8 -9.83 -15.81 12.89
N GLU A 9 -10.40 -16.69 13.71
CA GLU A 9 -10.41 -16.54 15.17
C GLU A 9 -8.99 -16.42 15.75
N GLN A 10 -8.02 -17.15 15.20
CA GLN A 10 -6.62 -17.10 15.66
C GLN A 10 -5.92 -15.77 15.37
N LEU A 11 -6.49 -14.90 14.52
CA LEU A 11 -5.99 -13.53 14.35
C LEU A 11 -6.14 -12.70 15.64
N SER A 12 -6.99 -13.11 16.57
CA SER A 12 -7.16 -12.44 17.88
C SER A 12 -6.47 -13.19 19.03
N ALA A 13 -5.60 -14.16 18.73
CA ALA A 13 -4.89 -14.94 19.75
C ALA A 13 -4.06 -14.04 20.68
N LYS A 14 -3.93 -14.45 21.95
CA LYS A 14 -3.15 -13.71 22.94
C LYS A 14 -1.66 -13.64 22.54
N GLU A 15 -1.16 -14.74 21.99
CA GLU A 15 0.23 -14.91 21.62
C GLU A 15 0.55 -14.23 20.27
N PRO A 16 1.49 -13.27 20.21
CA PRO A 16 1.85 -12.59 18.96
C PRO A 16 2.37 -13.57 17.89
N GLN A 17 3.08 -14.63 18.29
CA GLN A 17 3.52 -15.64 17.32
C GLN A 17 2.36 -16.36 16.62
N VAL A 18 1.23 -16.56 17.32
CA VAL A 18 0.04 -17.20 16.74
C VAL A 18 -0.65 -16.22 15.79
N ARG A 19 -0.83 -14.96 16.19
CA ARG A 19 -1.41 -13.92 15.30
C ARG A 19 -0.58 -13.73 14.04
N LYS A 20 0.75 -13.62 14.19
CA LYS A 20 1.70 -13.52 13.07
C LYS A 20 1.60 -14.71 12.12
N GLY A 21 1.66 -15.93 12.67
CA GLY A 21 1.57 -17.17 11.89
C GLY A 21 0.24 -17.27 11.15
N THR A 22 -0.85 -16.90 11.82
CA THR A 22 -2.21 -16.91 11.25
C THR A 22 -2.33 -15.89 10.12
N ALA A 23 -1.90 -14.64 10.34
CA ALA A 23 -1.92 -13.62 9.30
C ALA A 23 -1.09 -14.03 8.08
N TRP A 24 0.08 -14.64 8.29
CA TRP A 24 0.90 -15.18 7.21
C TRP A 24 0.18 -16.29 6.44
N VAL A 25 -0.41 -17.28 7.12
CA VAL A 25 -1.18 -18.37 6.49
C VAL A 25 -2.36 -17.81 5.69
N CYS A 26 -3.12 -16.87 6.26
CA CYS A 26 -4.22 -16.19 5.57
C CYS A 26 -3.72 -15.52 4.29
N GLY A 27 -2.64 -14.73 4.39
CA GLY A 27 -2.06 -14.03 3.25
C GLY A 27 -1.60 -14.95 2.13
N THR A 28 -0.90 -16.03 2.47
CA THR A 28 -0.47 -17.03 1.49
C THR A 28 -1.65 -17.75 0.84
N ALA A 29 -2.71 -18.05 1.60
CA ALA A 29 -3.89 -18.71 1.07
C ALA A 29 -4.69 -17.83 0.08
N VAL A 30 -4.80 -16.52 0.34
CA VAL A 30 -5.57 -15.59 -0.50
C VAL A 30 -4.77 -15.03 -1.68
N GLN A 31 -3.43 -15.04 -1.61
CA GLN A 31 -2.58 -14.47 -2.65
C GLN A 31 -2.84 -15.11 -4.02
N ASN A 32 -3.26 -14.29 -4.99
CA ASN A 32 -3.58 -14.70 -6.36
C ASN A 32 -4.57 -15.87 -6.45
N ASN A 33 -5.47 -15.98 -5.46
CA ASN A 33 -6.44 -17.08 -5.36
C ASN A 33 -7.87 -16.55 -5.16
N PRO A 34 -8.62 -16.29 -6.26
CA PRO A 34 -9.96 -15.71 -6.19
C PRO A 34 -10.95 -16.50 -5.32
N LYS A 35 -10.84 -17.84 -5.31
CA LYS A 35 -11.72 -18.69 -4.48
C LYS A 35 -11.44 -18.50 -2.99
N ALA A 36 -10.16 -18.43 -2.62
CA ALA A 36 -9.75 -18.19 -1.25
C ALA A 36 -10.05 -16.75 -0.81
N GLN A 37 -9.78 -15.75 -1.67
CA GLN A 37 -10.13 -14.35 -1.43
C GLN A 37 -11.62 -14.18 -1.12
N LYS A 38 -12.49 -14.70 -2.00
CA LYS A 38 -13.94 -14.64 -1.81
C LYS A 38 -14.38 -15.32 -0.51
N ALA A 39 -13.86 -16.52 -0.25
CA ALA A 39 -14.22 -17.26 0.96
C ALA A 39 -13.70 -16.58 2.23
N PHE A 40 -12.49 -16.04 2.24
CA PHE A 40 -11.94 -15.31 3.38
C PHE A 40 -12.75 -14.04 3.68
N LEU A 41 -13.08 -13.27 2.63
CA LEU A 41 -13.91 -12.08 2.73
C LEU A 41 -15.32 -12.40 3.24
N SER A 42 -15.97 -13.43 2.71
CA SER A 42 -17.33 -13.82 3.10
C SER A 42 -17.45 -14.28 4.56
N HIS A 43 -16.33 -14.68 5.18
CA HIS A 43 -16.27 -15.04 6.60
C HIS A 43 -15.76 -13.89 7.49
N GLY A 44 -15.70 -12.66 6.97
CA GLY A 44 -15.33 -11.47 7.74
C GLY A 44 -13.83 -11.36 8.05
N GLY A 45 -12.96 -12.01 7.27
CA GLY A 45 -11.53 -12.04 7.56
C GLY A 45 -10.79 -10.71 7.43
N LEU A 46 -11.37 -9.72 6.74
CA LEU A 46 -10.74 -8.42 6.50
C LEU A 46 -10.65 -7.56 7.78
N GLU A 47 -11.72 -7.48 8.57
CA GLU A 47 -11.77 -6.62 9.76
C GLU A 47 -10.70 -7.00 10.81
N PRO A 48 -10.50 -8.29 11.17
CA PRO A 48 -9.43 -8.67 12.09
C PRO A 48 -8.04 -8.34 11.55
N LEU A 49 -7.79 -8.47 10.24
CA LEU A 49 -6.50 -8.08 9.66
C LEU A 49 -6.26 -6.57 9.76
N LEU A 50 -7.29 -5.76 9.51
CA LEU A 50 -7.20 -4.30 9.66
C LEU A 50 -6.92 -3.91 11.11
N ARG A 51 -7.59 -4.55 12.07
CA ARG A 51 -7.34 -4.34 13.51
C ARG A 51 -5.89 -4.66 13.89
N LEU A 52 -5.35 -5.78 13.39
CA LEU A 52 -3.95 -6.13 13.62
C LEU A 52 -3.01 -5.11 13.00
N LEU A 53 -3.25 -4.70 11.76
CA LEU A 53 -2.41 -3.72 11.08
C LEU A 53 -2.36 -2.38 11.83
N ASP A 54 -3.51 -1.94 12.34
CA ASP A 54 -3.67 -0.63 12.97
C ASP A 54 -3.20 -0.58 14.43
N THR A 55 -3.46 -1.62 15.22
CA THR A 55 -3.35 -1.54 16.70
C THR A 55 -2.44 -2.57 17.37
N ASP A 56 -1.96 -3.58 16.64
CA ASP A 56 -1.07 -4.58 17.25
C ASP A 56 0.25 -3.94 17.70
N GLN A 57 0.82 -4.44 18.81
CA GLN A 57 2.07 -3.92 19.36
C GLN A 57 3.29 -4.59 18.70
N ASP A 58 3.10 -5.74 18.06
CA ASP A 58 4.17 -6.48 17.39
C ASP A 58 4.26 -6.10 15.90
N ASN A 59 5.38 -5.48 15.52
CA ASN A 59 5.62 -5.02 14.16
C ASN A 59 5.64 -6.16 13.12
N GLU A 60 6.05 -7.37 13.51
CA GLU A 60 6.02 -8.53 12.62
C GLU A 60 4.58 -9.01 12.40
N VAL A 61 3.72 -8.95 13.41
CA VAL A 61 2.28 -9.21 13.25
C VAL A 61 1.66 -8.22 12.25
N ARG A 62 1.91 -6.92 12.42
CA ARG A 62 1.42 -5.86 11.53
C ARG A 62 1.92 -6.04 10.10
N SER A 63 3.20 -6.38 9.96
CA SER A 63 3.84 -6.68 8.67
C SER A 63 3.19 -7.87 7.95
N LYS A 64 2.79 -8.92 8.69
CA LYS A 64 2.04 -10.06 8.12
C LYS A 64 0.57 -9.74 7.86
N ALA A 65 -0.05 -8.89 8.68
CA ALA A 65 -1.40 -8.38 8.42
C ALA A 65 -1.44 -7.58 7.11
N LEU A 66 -0.49 -6.67 6.89
CA LEU A 66 -0.36 -5.93 5.63
C LEU A 66 -0.11 -6.86 4.43
N TYR A 67 0.71 -7.89 4.60
CA TYR A 67 0.91 -8.91 3.55
C TYR A 67 -0.42 -9.61 3.18
N ALA A 68 -1.22 -9.99 4.18
CA ALA A 68 -2.50 -10.64 3.94
C ALA A 68 -3.54 -9.71 3.31
N ILE A 69 -3.62 -8.46 3.79
CA ILE A 69 -4.47 -7.41 3.19
C ILE A 69 -4.04 -7.19 1.73
N SER A 70 -2.75 -7.04 1.47
CA SER A 70 -2.24 -6.90 0.10
C SER A 70 -2.63 -8.07 -0.79
N GLY A 71 -2.56 -9.31 -0.31
CA GLY A 71 -2.97 -10.49 -1.08
C GLY A 71 -4.49 -10.56 -1.30
N LEU A 72 -5.28 -10.05 -0.35
CA LEU A 72 -6.73 -10.03 -0.43
C LEU A 72 -7.27 -8.98 -1.39
N LEU A 73 -6.67 -7.78 -1.42
CA LEU A 73 -7.16 -6.63 -2.21
C LEU A 73 -6.77 -6.70 -3.69
N LYS A 74 -5.58 -7.24 -4.02
CA LYS A 74 -5.10 -7.31 -5.41
C LYS A 74 -6.00 -8.17 -6.27
N HIS A 75 -6.31 -7.67 -7.48
CA HIS A 75 -7.23 -8.29 -8.42
C HIS A 75 -8.62 -8.65 -7.83
N ASN A 76 -9.07 -7.92 -6.81
CA ASN A 76 -10.30 -8.23 -6.09
C ASN A 76 -11.10 -6.96 -5.71
N ALA A 77 -11.96 -6.52 -6.64
CA ALA A 77 -12.79 -5.34 -6.46
C ALA A 77 -13.79 -5.46 -5.28
N GLU A 78 -14.28 -6.67 -4.97
CA GLU A 78 -15.20 -6.89 -3.85
C GLU A 78 -14.52 -6.62 -2.51
N ALA A 79 -13.27 -7.09 -2.33
CA ALA A 79 -12.51 -6.78 -1.13
C ALA A 79 -12.11 -5.31 -1.04
N LEU A 80 -11.80 -4.65 -2.16
CA LEU A 80 -11.52 -3.22 -2.17
C LEU A 80 -12.75 -2.39 -1.77
N ALA A 81 -13.94 -2.75 -2.26
CA ALA A 81 -15.19 -2.12 -1.86
C ALA A 81 -15.51 -2.35 -0.37
N ALA A 82 -15.18 -3.53 0.18
CA ALA A 82 -15.32 -3.82 1.61
C ALA A 82 -14.25 -3.13 2.48
N PHE A 83 -13.12 -2.72 1.90
CA PHE A 83 -12.02 -2.06 2.60
C PHE A 83 -12.35 -0.61 3.00
N GLU A 84 -13.07 0.10 2.14
CA GLU A 84 -13.44 1.51 2.35
C GLU A 84 -14.32 1.75 3.59
N PRO A 85 -15.47 1.06 3.79
CA PRO A 85 -16.31 1.27 4.97
C PRO A 85 -15.63 0.84 6.29
N LEU A 86 -14.53 0.09 6.23
CA LEU A 86 -13.73 -0.31 7.38
C LEU A 86 -12.57 0.66 7.68
N ASP A 87 -12.59 1.87 7.11
CA ASP A 87 -11.54 2.88 7.27
C ASP A 87 -10.15 2.43 6.78
N GLY A 88 -10.11 1.43 5.89
CA GLY A 88 -8.85 0.77 5.52
C GLY A 88 -7.85 1.72 4.85
N PHE A 89 -8.31 2.68 4.05
CA PHE A 89 -7.43 3.66 3.41
C PHE A 89 -6.76 4.59 4.42
N ASN A 90 -7.46 5.00 5.48
CA ASN A 90 -6.86 5.81 6.54
C ASN A 90 -5.89 5.00 7.39
N VAL A 91 -6.13 3.69 7.61
CA VAL A 91 -5.14 2.78 8.24
C VAL A 91 -3.85 2.76 7.41
N LEU A 92 -3.94 2.61 6.09
CA LEU A 92 -2.76 2.65 5.21
C LEU A 92 -2.07 4.03 5.20
N ARG A 93 -2.86 5.10 5.23
CA ARG A 93 -2.33 6.47 5.29
C ARG A 93 -1.56 6.74 6.59
N ARG A 94 -2.05 6.27 7.74
CA ARG A 94 -1.30 6.35 9.01
C ARG A 94 0.07 5.70 8.93
N ILE A 95 0.18 4.58 8.19
CA ILE A 95 1.46 3.89 7.98
C ILE A 95 2.44 4.77 7.19
N LEU A 96 1.97 5.55 6.20
CA LEU A 96 2.83 6.46 5.44
C LEU A 96 3.53 7.50 6.33
N HIS A 97 2.89 7.94 7.42
CA HIS A 97 3.42 9.02 8.28
C HIS A 97 4.13 8.55 9.55
N HIS A 98 3.79 7.37 10.08
CA HIS A 98 4.16 6.99 11.44
C HIS A 98 4.96 5.69 11.57
N GLU A 99 5.24 5.01 10.45
CA GLU A 99 5.90 3.71 10.48
C GLU A 99 7.34 3.72 9.95
N ASN A 100 8.01 2.60 10.18
CA ASN A 100 9.35 2.37 9.66
C ASN A 100 9.37 2.28 8.11
N PRO A 101 10.53 2.54 7.46
CA PRO A 101 10.64 2.55 6.00
C PRO A 101 10.22 1.23 5.31
N THR A 102 10.32 0.09 5.99
CA THR A 102 9.91 -1.20 5.42
C THR A 102 8.39 -1.28 5.26
N MET A 103 7.62 -0.78 6.23
CA MET A 103 6.15 -0.74 6.17
C MET A 103 5.67 0.31 5.16
N VAL A 104 6.25 1.51 5.18
CA VAL A 104 5.95 2.59 4.23
C VAL A 104 6.09 2.10 2.79
N ARG A 105 7.23 1.45 2.46
CA ARG A 105 7.51 0.91 1.13
C ARG A 105 6.47 -0.12 0.67
N LYS A 106 5.99 -0.98 1.58
CA LYS A 106 4.95 -1.98 1.27
C LYS A 106 3.62 -1.31 0.95
N VAL A 107 3.27 -0.24 1.65
CA VAL A 107 2.03 0.53 1.38
C VAL A 107 2.11 1.26 0.05
N ILE A 108 3.24 1.92 -0.26
CA ILE A 108 3.48 2.57 -1.56
C ILE A 108 3.33 1.56 -2.70
N PHE A 109 3.98 0.40 -2.59
CA PHE A 109 3.84 -0.67 -3.57
C PHE A 109 2.41 -1.21 -3.70
N LEU A 110 1.68 -1.31 -2.57
CA LEU A 110 0.29 -1.72 -2.57
C LEU A 110 -0.58 -0.71 -3.32
N TYR A 111 -0.48 0.59 -3.02
CA TYR A 111 -1.22 1.63 -3.75
C TYR A 111 -0.95 1.57 -5.25
N ASN A 112 0.32 1.46 -5.65
CA ASN A 112 0.67 1.33 -7.06
C ASN A 112 -0.03 0.12 -7.72
N SER A 113 0.04 -1.04 -7.06
CA SER A 113 -0.60 -2.26 -7.54
C SER A 113 -2.12 -2.11 -7.66
N LEU A 114 -2.77 -1.55 -6.64
CA LEU A 114 -4.23 -1.39 -6.63
C LEU A 114 -4.71 -0.39 -7.68
N MET A 115 -3.96 0.68 -7.95
CA MET A 115 -4.30 1.62 -9.01
C MET A 115 -4.14 0.99 -10.40
N ILE A 116 -3.14 0.14 -10.61
CA ILE A 116 -3.00 -0.64 -11.85
C ILE A 116 -4.25 -1.49 -12.08
N ASP A 117 -4.72 -2.18 -11.04
CA ASP A 117 -5.89 -3.05 -11.08
C ASP A 117 -7.23 -2.29 -11.17
N ASN A 118 -7.30 -1.05 -10.69
CA ASN A 118 -8.56 -0.30 -10.52
C ASN A 118 -8.43 1.13 -11.02
N GLU A 119 -9.04 1.44 -12.17
CA GLU A 119 -8.92 2.76 -12.82
C GLU A 119 -9.42 3.92 -11.96
N SER A 120 -10.55 3.75 -11.26
CA SER A 120 -11.15 4.81 -10.44
C SER A 120 -10.41 5.08 -9.12
N LEU A 121 -9.52 4.18 -8.69
CA LEU A 121 -8.87 4.30 -7.39
C LEU A 121 -7.92 5.51 -7.32
N ALA A 122 -7.26 5.85 -8.43
CA ALA A 122 -6.32 6.98 -8.45
C ALA A 122 -7.04 8.30 -8.12
N ALA A 123 -8.21 8.55 -8.70
CA ALA A 123 -9.01 9.74 -8.40
C ALA A 123 -9.44 9.78 -6.92
N ARG A 124 -9.82 8.63 -6.36
CA ARG A 124 -10.17 8.50 -4.94
C ARG A 124 -8.99 8.83 -4.02
N LEU A 125 -7.79 8.32 -4.31
CA LEU A 125 -6.59 8.57 -3.51
C LEU A 125 -6.11 10.02 -3.59
N VAL A 126 -6.24 10.65 -4.77
CA VAL A 126 -5.98 12.09 -4.93
C VAL A 126 -6.95 12.91 -4.07
N HIS A 127 -8.23 12.55 -4.05
CA HIS A 127 -9.22 13.23 -3.20
C HIS A 127 -8.89 13.12 -1.69
N ASP A 128 -8.24 12.03 -1.27
CA ASP A 128 -7.81 11.82 0.12
C ASP A 128 -6.46 12.44 0.48
N HIS A 129 -5.88 13.25 -0.40
CA HIS A 129 -4.57 13.85 -0.25
C HIS A 129 -3.40 12.85 -0.17
N THR A 130 -3.58 11.62 -0.69
CA THR A 130 -2.51 10.62 -0.73
C THR A 130 -1.37 11.05 -1.66
N LEU A 131 -1.65 11.86 -2.68
CA LEU A 131 -0.61 12.40 -3.57
C LEU A 131 0.35 13.30 -2.80
N GLU A 132 -0.19 14.16 -1.94
CA GLU A 132 0.56 15.08 -1.08
C GLU A 132 1.36 14.31 -0.02
N ASP A 133 0.82 13.21 0.52
CA ASP A 133 1.57 12.34 1.43
C ASP A 133 2.78 11.69 0.72
N LEU A 134 2.57 11.21 -0.53
CA LEU A 134 3.64 10.65 -1.35
C LEU A 134 4.69 11.70 -1.74
N GLU A 135 4.26 12.94 -2.03
CA GLU A 135 5.17 14.06 -2.27
C GLU A 135 6.05 14.34 -1.03
N GLY A 136 5.47 14.35 0.17
CA GLY A 136 6.19 14.51 1.42
C GLY A 136 7.21 13.40 1.67
N ILE A 137 6.84 12.14 1.37
CA ILE A 137 7.75 11.00 1.41
C ILE A 137 8.89 11.19 0.41
N LEU A 138 8.57 11.51 -0.86
CA LEU A 138 9.57 11.71 -1.90
C LEU A 138 10.60 12.77 -1.50
N LYS A 139 10.14 13.89 -0.95
CA LYS A 139 11.01 14.95 -0.43
C LYS A 139 11.91 14.43 0.69
N THR A 140 11.32 13.84 1.74
CA THR A 140 12.04 13.33 2.92
C THR A 140 13.11 12.31 2.55
N TYR A 141 12.79 11.36 1.68
CA TYR A 141 13.73 10.30 1.29
C TYR A 141 14.76 10.75 0.24
N THR A 142 14.46 11.81 -0.52
CA THR A 142 15.45 12.48 -1.38
C THR A 142 16.45 13.28 -0.56
N THR A 143 16.01 14.06 0.44
CA THR A 143 16.89 15.05 1.10
C THR A 143 17.46 14.60 2.44
N GLU A 144 16.69 13.90 3.28
CA GLU A 144 17.07 13.62 4.68
C GLU A 144 17.52 12.17 4.91
N ARG A 145 16.86 11.20 4.26
CA ARG A 145 17.09 9.78 4.54
C ARG A 145 18.00 9.08 3.53
N ASP A 146 18.18 9.65 2.34
CA ASP A 146 19.02 9.12 1.27
C ASP A 146 18.74 7.65 0.92
N ASP A 147 17.50 7.35 0.52
CA ASP A 147 17.04 6.00 0.17
C ASP A 147 16.53 5.98 -1.28
N GLU A 148 17.43 5.69 -2.22
CA GLU A 148 17.15 5.61 -3.66
C GLU A 148 15.99 4.66 -3.98
N ASP A 149 15.96 3.48 -3.35
CA ASP A 149 14.95 2.45 -3.59
C ASP A 149 13.54 2.90 -3.15
N MET A 150 13.44 3.67 -2.05
CA MET A 150 12.19 4.31 -1.64
C MET A 150 11.77 5.40 -2.63
N VAL A 151 12.71 6.24 -3.05
CA VAL A 151 12.48 7.36 -3.98
C VAL A 151 11.96 6.84 -5.32
N GLU A 152 12.61 5.83 -5.90
CA GLU A 152 12.19 5.14 -7.13
C GLU A 152 10.73 4.65 -7.03
N LYS A 153 10.40 3.91 -5.96
CA LYS A 153 9.04 3.35 -5.76
C LYS A 153 7.99 4.44 -5.55
N THR A 154 8.37 5.51 -4.86
CA THR A 154 7.48 6.65 -4.62
C THR A 154 7.18 7.38 -5.93
N LEU A 155 8.21 7.68 -6.72
CA LEU A 155 8.07 8.29 -8.04
C LEU A 155 7.21 7.45 -9.00
N ARG A 156 7.46 6.14 -9.06
CA ARG A 156 6.66 5.20 -9.86
C ARG A 156 5.18 5.23 -9.47
N THR A 157 4.90 5.33 -8.17
CA THR A 157 3.54 5.37 -7.63
C THR A 157 2.87 6.72 -7.91
N ILE A 158 3.59 7.83 -7.74
CA ILE A 158 3.13 9.17 -8.10
C ILE A 158 2.80 9.24 -9.59
N HIS A 159 3.70 8.77 -10.46
CA HIS A 159 3.49 8.73 -11.91
C HIS A 159 2.22 7.96 -12.28
N THR A 160 2.04 6.77 -11.71
CA THR A 160 0.83 5.96 -11.91
C THR A 160 -0.43 6.70 -11.45
N MET A 161 -0.36 7.40 -10.32
CA MET A 161 -1.47 8.17 -9.76
C MET A 161 -1.85 9.34 -10.67
N ILE A 162 -0.90 10.15 -11.13
CA ILE A 162 -1.17 11.30 -12.01
C ILE A 162 -1.73 10.85 -13.36
N GLN A 163 -1.20 9.76 -13.93
CA GLN A 163 -1.65 9.21 -15.21
C GLN A 163 -3.10 8.74 -15.12
N LYS A 164 -3.43 7.92 -14.12
CA LYS A 164 -4.77 7.35 -13.98
C LYS A 164 -5.82 8.35 -13.50
N SER A 165 -5.42 9.34 -12.70
CA SER A 165 -6.34 10.41 -12.24
C SER A 165 -6.42 11.58 -13.22
N GLN A 166 -5.60 11.61 -14.28
CA GLN A 166 -5.43 12.75 -15.18
C GLN A 166 -5.10 14.06 -14.43
N LYS A 167 -4.47 13.95 -13.25
CA LYS A 167 -4.11 15.09 -12.42
C LYS A 167 -2.82 15.70 -12.93
N THR A 168 -2.84 17.00 -13.24
CA THR A 168 -1.60 17.74 -13.51
C THR A 168 -0.79 17.90 -12.21
N PRO A 169 0.51 17.56 -12.22
CA PRO A 169 1.43 17.83 -11.11
C PRO A 169 1.47 19.33 -10.75
N SER A 170 1.51 19.63 -9.46
CA SER A 170 1.75 20.97 -8.93
C SER A 170 3.19 21.40 -9.19
N ASP A 171 3.46 22.71 -9.13
CA ASP A 171 4.83 23.22 -9.25
C ASP A 171 5.77 22.70 -8.16
N GLU A 172 5.25 22.46 -6.95
CA GLU A 172 6.05 21.91 -5.84
C GLU A 172 6.36 20.43 -6.07
N LEU A 173 5.40 19.65 -6.57
CA LEU A 173 5.63 18.25 -6.94
C LEU A 173 6.66 18.16 -8.06
N ARG A 174 6.56 19.01 -9.10
CA ARG A 174 7.55 19.06 -10.20
C ARG A 174 8.96 19.34 -9.69
N LYS A 175 9.11 20.32 -8.79
CA LYS A 175 10.41 20.62 -8.15
C LYS A 175 10.93 19.43 -7.33
N THR A 176 10.06 18.75 -6.59
CA THR A 176 10.45 17.59 -5.77
C THR A 176 10.89 16.41 -6.66
N CYS A 177 10.18 16.15 -7.76
CA CYS A 177 10.57 15.17 -8.77
C CYS A 177 11.90 15.54 -9.43
N GLN A 178 12.11 16.81 -9.77
CA GLN A 178 13.36 17.28 -10.36
C GLN A 178 14.54 17.10 -9.39
N ALA A 179 14.36 17.43 -8.11
CA ALA A 179 15.41 17.24 -7.10
C ALA A 179 15.81 15.76 -6.94
N ALA A 180 14.83 14.84 -6.98
CA ALA A 180 15.11 13.41 -6.98
C ALA A 180 15.91 12.98 -8.22
N LYS A 181 15.49 13.46 -9.40
CA LYS A 181 16.17 13.19 -10.68
C LYS A 181 17.60 13.70 -10.69
N ASP A 182 17.84 14.91 -10.19
CA ASP A 182 19.17 15.52 -10.15
C ASP A 182 20.10 14.78 -9.18
N LYS A 183 19.55 14.26 -8.08
CA LYS A 183 20.33 13.55 -7.06
C LYS A 183 20.73 12.14 -7.50
N TYR A 184 19.77 11.33 -7.95
CA TYR A 184 20.02 9.91 -8.22
C TYR A 184 20.23 9.61 -9.71
N GLY A 185 19.87 10.54 -10.60
CA GLY A 185 19.92 10.32 -12.05
C GLY A 185 18.69 9.58 -12.58
N ALA A 186 18.31 9.88 -13.82
CA ALA A 186 17.11 9.32 -14.46
C ALA A 186 17.18 7.79 -14.63
N ASP A 187 18.37 7.27 -14.96
CA ASP A 187 18.60 5.85 -15.26
C ASP A 187 18.47 4.97 -14.01
N ASN A 188 18.89 5.47 -12.84
CA ASN A 188 18.83 4.72 -11.58
C ASN A 188 17.40 4.68 -11.00
N LEU A 189 16.58 5.69 -11.31
CA LEU A 189 15.20 5.78 -10.83
C LEU A 189 14.20 5.00 -11.70
N ASN A 190 14.69 4.21 -12.66
CA ASN A 190 13.89 3.29 -13.49
C ASN A 190 12.64 3.93 -14.12
N LEU A 191 12.71 5.20 -14.51
CA LEU A 191 11.65 5.94 -15.22
C LEU A 191 12.12 6.28 -16.63
N VAL A 192 11.28 6.04 -17.64
CA VAL A 192 11.60 6.39 -19.03
C VAL A 192 11.34 7.87 -19.32
N GLU A 193 11.87 8.38 -20.43
CA GLU A 193 11.81 9.82 -20.76
C GLU A 193 10.37 10.37 -20.82
N SER A 194 9.41 9.59 -21.36
CA SER A 194 8.01 10.00 -21.38
C SER A 194 7.42 10.15 -19.99
N GLU A 195 7.81 9.30 -19.04
CA GLU A 195 7.33 9.34 -17.66
C GLU A 195 7.89 10.55 -16.91
N TRP A 196 9.14 10.92 -17.19
CA TRP A 196 9.72 12.17 -16.71
C TRP A 196 9.01 13.41 -17.26
N LYS A 197 8.57 13.39 -18.53
CA LYS A 197 7.79 14.50 -19.12
C LYS A 197 6.42 14.67 -18.47
N ASP A 198 5.84 13.58 -17.96
CA ASP A 198 4.57 13.67 -17.24
C ASP A 198 4.74 14.26 -15.84
N LEU A 199 5.87 13.94 -15.18
CA LEU A 199 6.18 14.36 -13.81
C LEU A 199 6.73 15.78 -13.69
N LEU A 200 7.41 16.28 -14.72
CA LEU A 200 8.16 17.56 -14.75
C LEU A 200 7.48 18.60 -15.60
#